data_AF-A0AAD0JGJ2-F1
#
_entry.id   AF-A0AAD0JGJ2-F1
#
_cell.length_a   1.000
_cell.length_b   1.000
_cell.length_c   1.000
_cell.angle_alpha   90.00
_cell.angle_beta   90.00
_cell.angle_gamma   90.00
#
_symmetry.space_group_name_H-M   'P 1'
#
loop_
_entity.id
_entity.type
_entity.pdbx_description
1 polymer ?
#
loop_
_entity_poly.entity_id
_entity_poly.type
_entity_poly.pdbx_seq_one_letter_code
_entity_poly.pdbx_strand_id
1 'polypeptide(L)'
;MHSDHADRSPDPASTPADGAAPEGVGLPAQETLLDDAGTGEDTLDLAPPRYRLPQIALPDNVVLKGAVQKLVEQKARLDRLAAEGQLTGLLPAEWQGSGLRAIDLSSFIQGVLPFLQTGERGETAPARLPVRHVLGDDSRWGVQDVAEPKSLAWYLASDERASAGSKDVAEAWLVGALGLAWMQEGRSRPGFLRAMDQDSLAARVTMLGYPPPGELALYSVTAHGQPQIWCVYGRRKLRPLLAPWLSVPLLTAYGVAAPAAWPASFPPVDAVADAIAAARPGKLVPEVDLAKVVAKIAEDTAGDAWQPVSLLQLNTWSPRWTFFLGTFVGLPSLLLVTAALALPGAVEAATVAASLGFAGGAIAALAVPWIHARRKHLS
;
A
#
# COMPACT_ATOMS: atom_id res chain seq x y z
N MET A 1 -39.89 -44.00 -44.65
CA MET A 1 -39.96 -42.54 -44.76
C MET A 1 -38.57 -42.09 -45.21
N HIS A 2 -38.20 -42.25 -46.49
CA HIS A 2 -38.38 -41.26 -47.57
C HIS A 2 -37.94 -39.86 -47.10
N SER A 3 -36.66 -39.51 -47.31
CA SER A 3 -36.10 -38.81 -48.48
C SER A 3 -36.16 -37.30 -48.29
N ASP A 4 -34.99 -36.65 -48.16
CA ASP A 4 -34.55 -35.69 -49.17
C ASP A 4 -33.09 -35.26 -48.92
N HIS A 5 -32.20 -35.95 -49.62
CA HIS A 5 -30.99 -35.38 -50.17
C HIS A 5 -31.38 -34.71 -51.49
N ALA A 6 -31.21 -33.41 -51.61
CA ALA A 6 -31.15 -32.73 -52.90
C ALA A 6 -29.77 -32.10 -53.06
N ASP A 7 -28.95 -32.89 -53.73
CA ASP A 7 -27.71 -32.63 -54.44
C ASP A 7 -27.76 -31.33 -55.27
N ARG A 8 -26.67 -30.54 -55.21
CA ARG A 8 -26.24 -29.72 -56.35
C ARG A 8 -24.74 -29.43 -56.28
N SER A 9 -24.03 -30.29 -56.98
CA SER A 9 -22.64 -30.14 -57.45
C SER A 9 -22.52 -29.06 -58.57
N PRO A 10 -21.29 -28.64 -58.97
CA PRO A 10 -20.91 -27.24 -59.19
C PRO A 10 -20.57 -26.84 -60.66
N ASP A 11 -20.00 -25.63 -60.78
CA ASP A 11 -19.17 -25.00 -61.85
C ASP A 11 -19.81 -24.05 -62.87
N PRO A 12 -19.05 -23.07 -63.47
CA PRO A 12 -17.78 -22.46 -63.04
C PRO A 12 -17.66 -20.93 -63.28
N ALA A 13 -16.62 -20.37 -62.64
CA ALA A 13 -15.73 -19.29 -63.09
C ALA A 13 -16.28 -17.90 -63.50
N SER A 14 -15.99 -16.92 -62.62
CA SER A 14 -15.37 -15.64 -63.00
C SER A 14 -14.56 -15.11 -61.81
N THR A 15 -13.28 -15.47 -61.75
CA THR A 15 -12.22 -14.93 -60.86
C THR A 15 -11.72 -13.57 -61.40
N PRO A 16 -10.73 -12.88 -60.77
CA PRO A 16 -10.44 -12.59 -59.35
C PRO A 16 -10.25 -11.06 -59.10
N ALA A 17 -10.15 -10.64 -57.84
CA ALA A 17 -9.01 -9.82 -57.37
C ALA A 17 -9.07 -9.60 -55.85
N ASP A 18 -8.02 -10.05 -55.16
CA ASP A 18 -7.33 -9.49 -53.98
C ASP A 18 -8.08 -8.49 -53.08
N GLY A 19 -8.03 -8.55 -51.75
CA GLY A 19 -6.99 -9.06 -50.85
C GLY A 19 -7.14 -8.29 -49.52
N ALA A 20 -6.61 -8.89 -48.45
CA ALA A 20 -6.83 -8.56 -47.04
C ALA A 20 -6.49 -7.13 -46.54
N ALA A 21 -7.23 -6.62 -45.55
CA ALA A 21 -6.82 -6.41 -44.13
C ALA A 21 -7.73 -5.38 -43.39
N PRO A 22 -7.94 -5.49 -42.06
CA PRO A 22 -8.75 -4.53 -41.29
C PRO A 22 -7.98 -3.23 -41.00
N GLU A 23 -8.59 -2.11 -41.37
CA GLU A 23 -8.03 -0.76 -41.24
C GLU A 23 -7.86 -0.28 -39.79
N GLY A 24 -6.71 0.34 -39.55
CA GLY A 24 -6.34 1.01 -38.31
C GLY A 24 -7.09 2.32 -38.05
N VAL A 25 -6.88 2.82 -36.84
CA VAL A 25 -7.44 4.08 -36.32
C VAL A 25 -6.95 5.25 -37.18
N GLY A 26 -7.83 5.75 -38.06
CA GLY A 26 -7.56 6.90 -38.92
C GLY A 26 -7.55 8.23 -38.17
N LEU A 27 -6.55 9.06 -38.46
CA LEU A 27 -6.53 10.49 -38.15
C LEU A 27 -7.69 11.20 -38.89
N PRO A 28 -8.26 12.29 -38.35
CA PRO A 28 -9.38 12.98 -38.98
C PRO A 28 -9.00 13.54 -40.35
N ALA A 29 -9.94 13.47 -41.30
CA ALA A 29 -9.76 13.84 -42.69
C ALA A 29 -9.56 15.36 -42.88
N GLN A 30 -8.70 15.69 -43.85
CA GLN A 30 -8.17 17.01 -44.18
C GLN A 30 -9.23 18.04 -44.62
N GLU A 31 -10.48 17.62 -44.84
CA GLU A 31 -11.57 18.46 -45.35
C GLU A 31 -12.25 19.32 -44.26
N THR A 32 -11.93 19.13 -42.98
CA THR A 32 -12.41 20.01 -41.88
C THR A 32 -11.48 21.18 -41.56
N LEU A 33 -10.42 21.38 -42.35
CA LEU A 33 -9.35 22.36 -42.10
C LEU A 33 -9.25 23.49 -43.14
N LEU A 34 -10.17 23.58 -44.10
CA LEU A 34 -10.10 24.54 -45.21
C LEU A 34 -11.40 25.32 -45.37
N ASP A 35 -11.65 26.25 -44.45
CA ASP A 35 -12.52 27.41 -44.68
C ASP A 35 -11.88 28.63 -44.02
N ASP A 36 -10.75 29.09 -44.58
CA ASP A 36 -10.36 30.51 -44.54
C ASP A 36 -9.30 30.80 -45.61
N ALA A 37 -9.76 31.17 -46.80
CA ALA A 37 -8.90 31.70 -47.85
C ALA A 37 -8.67 33.20 -47.59
N GLY A 38 -7.67 33.51 -46.76
CA GLY A 38 -7.14 34.86 -46.56
C GLY A 38 -5.68 34.92 -46.99
N THR A 39 -5.40 35.68 -48.05
CA THR A 39 -4.04 35.95 -48.54
C THR A 39 -3.37 37.00 -47.66
N GLY A 40 -2.28 36.61 -47.01
CA GLY A 40 -1.39 37.51 -46.29
C GLY A 40 -0.34 36.71 -45.53
N GLU A 41 0.94 36.98 -45.79
CA GLU A 41 2.04 36.57 -44.90
C GLU A 41 1.87 37.30 -43.57
N ASP A 42 0.99 36.80 -42.71
CA ASP A 42 0.94 37.17 -41.31
C ASP A 42 1.62 36.06 -40.53
N THR A 43 2.77 36.41 -39.94
CA THR A 43 3.18 35.84 -38.67
C THR A 43 1.96 35.84 -37.75
N LEU A 44 1.27 34.70 -37.65
CA LEU A 44 0.28 34.44 -36.62
C LEU A 44 1.03 34.40 -35.29
N ASP A 45 1.34 35.59 -34.76
CA ASP A 45 1.37 35.84 -33.34
C ASP A 45 -0.05 35.48 -32.84
N LEU A 46 -0.27 34.18 -32.63
CA LEU A 46 -1.42 33.66 -31.91
C LEU A 46 -1.48 34.43 -30.61
N ALA A 47 -2.40 35.40 -30.54
CA ALA A 47 -2.64 36.19 -29.35
C ALA A 47 -2.71 35.22 -28.16
N PRO A 48 -2.05 35.53 -27.03
CA PRO A 48 -1.94 34.59 -25.93
C PRO A 48 -3.32 34.08 -25.57
N PRO A 49 -3.52 32.75 -25.49
CA PRO A 49 -4.83 32.17 -25.26
C PRO A 49 -5.44 32.79 -24.01
N ARG A 50 -6.57 33.47 -24.19
CA ARG A 50 -7.31 34.08 -23.08
C ARG A 50 -7.99 32.98 -22.28
N TYR A 51 -7.27 32.45 -21.31
CA TYR A 51 -7.80 31.48 -20.36
C TYR A 51 -8.92 32.12 -19.53
N ARG A 52 -10.05 31.43 -19.42
CA ARG A 52 -11.24 31.85 -18.66
C ARG A 52 -11.31 31.17 -17.29
N LEU A 53 -10.72 29.98 -17.17
CA LEU A 53 -10.72 29.22 -15.92
C LEU A 53 -9.82 29.86 -14.84
N PRO A 54 -10.22 29.79 -13.56
CA PRO A 54 -9.39 30.29 -12.47
C PRO A 54 -8.12 29.46 -12.33
N GLN A 55 -7.01 30.14 -12.04
CA GLN A 55 -5.77 29.47 -11.65
C GLN A 55 -5.82 29.10 -10.18
N ILE A 56 -5.42 27.86 -9.86
CA ILE A 56 -5.35 27.40 -8.48
C ILE A 56 -4.31 28.19 -7.69
N ALA A 57 -4.74 28.70 -6.53
CA ALA A 57 -3.85 29.28 -5.55
C ALA A 57 -2.98 28.19 -4.91
N LEU A 58 -1.68 28.39 -4.92
CA LEU A 58 -0.70 27.49 -4.32
C LEU A 58 -0.33 27.98 -2.92
N PRO A 59 0.08 27.09 -2.00
CA PRO A 59 0.50 27.49 -0.66
C PRO A 59 1.60 28.56 -0.68
N ASP A 60 1.48 29.60 0.13
CA ASP A 60 2.45 30.71 0.21
C ASP A 60 3.70 30.34 1.02
N ASN A 61 4.39 29.29 0.59
CA ASN A 61 5.67 28.86 1.13
C ASN A 61 6.63 28.60 -0.03
N VAL A 62 7.63 29.49 -0.19
CA VAL A 62 8.61 29.43 -1.30
C VAL A 62 9.45 28.15 -1.24
N VAL A 63 9.81 27.69 -0.03
CA VAL A 63 10.60 26.46 0.16
C VAL A 63 9.80 25.25 -0.30
N LEU A 64 8.52 25.17 0.07
CA LEU A 64 7.61 24.12 -0.37
C LEU A 64 7.38 24.16 -1.88
N LYS A 65 7.14 25.34 -2.47
CA LYS A 65 7.00 25.50 -3.92
C LYS A 65 8.23 24.96 -4.65
N GLY A 66 9.43 25.27 -4.18
CA GLY A 66 10.70 24.78 -4.74
C GLY A 66 10.89 23.26 -4.58
N ALA A 67 10.55 22.70 -3.41
CA ALA A 67 10.63 21.26 -3.18
C ALA A 67 9.67 20.47 -4.08
N VAL A 68 8.46 20.97 -4.28
CA VAL A 68 7.47 20.39 -5.21
C VAL A 68 7.96 20.44 -6.65
N GLN A 69 8.49 21.58 -7.11
CA GLN A 69 9.04 21.70 -8.47
C GLN A 69 10.18 20.72 -8.69
N LYS A 70 11.09 20.61 -7.71
CA LYS A 70 12.20 19.67 -7.75
C LYS A 70 11.70 18.21 -7.80
N LEU A 71 10.67 17.86 -7.03
CA LEU A 71 10.05 16.53 -7.10
C LEU A 71 9.49 16.24 -8.49
N VAL A 72 8.80 17.21 -9.10
CA VAL A 72 8.25 17.08 -10.46
C VAL A 72 9.35 16.85 -11.48
N GLU A 73 10.43 17.63 -11.42
CA GLU A 73 11.60 17.45 -12.29
C GLU A 73 12.29 16.11 -12.07
N GLN A 74 12.44 15.68 -10.81
CA GLN A 74 13.03 14.39 -10.47
C GLN A 74 12.19 13.23 -11.00
N LYS A 75 10.87 13.26 -10.84
CA LYS A 75 9.97 12.25 -11.42
C LYS A 75 10.06 12.20 -12.94
N ALA A 76 10.05 13.35 -13.61
CA ALA A 76 10.22 13.44 -15.06
C ALA A 76 11.54 12.85 -15.57
N ARG A 77 12.63 12.99 -14.79
CA ARG A 77 13.92 12.35 -15.10
C ARG A 77 13.88 10.84 -14.85
N LEU A 78 13.28 10.41 -13.74
CA LEU A 78 13.12 9.00 -13.43
C LEU A 78 12.31 8.28 -14.51
N ASP A 79 11.22 8.88 -15.00
CA ASP A 79 10.40 8.29 -16.07
C ASP A 79 11.18 8.07 -17.36
N ARG A 80 11.99 9.04 -17.77
CA ARG A 80 12.83 8.94 -18.97
C ARG A 80 13.90 7.86 -18.83
N LEU A 81 14.65 7.88 -17.73
CA LEU A 81 15.67 6.86 -17.46
C LEU A 81 15.07 5.45 -17.34
N ALA A 82 13.87 5.36 -16.77
CA ALA A 82 13.15 4.09 -16.65
C ALA A 82 12.63 3.61 -18.02
N ALA A 83 12.17 4.50 -18.90
CA ALA A 83 11.79 4.18 -20.28
C ALA A 83 12.97 3.62 -21.09
N GLU A 84 14.18 4.13 -20.84
CA GLU A 84 15.44 3.66 -21.44
C GLU A 84 15.97 2.36 -20.80
N GLY A 85 15.28 1.81 -19.79
CA GLY A 85 15.67 0.57 -19.10
C GLY A 85 16.86 0.71 -18.14
N GLN A 86 17.35 1.94 -17.91
CA GLN A 86 18.57 2.21 -17.13
C GLN A 86 18.37 2.07 -15.61
N LEU A 87 17.11 2.02 -15.15
CA LEU A 87 16.76 1.94 -13.72
C LEU A 87 16.30 0.56 -13.26
N THR A 88 16.47 -0.47 -14.09
CA THR A 88 16.12 -1.86 -13.76
C THR A 88 16.81 -2.32 -12.48
N GLY A 89 16.05 -2.73 -11.47
CA GLY A 89 16.57 -3.19 -10.18
C GLY A 89 17.04 -2.09 -9.22
N LEU A 90 17.03 -0.81 -9.64
CA LEU A 90 17.41 0.33 -8.78
C LEU A 90 16.19 1.01 -8.13
N LEU A 91 15.01 0.90 -8.75
CA LEU A 91 13.78 1.45 -8.20
C LEU A 91 13.10 0.49 -7.22
N PRO A 92 12.37 1.02 -6.22
CA PRO A 92 11.49 0.22 -5.39
C PRO A 92 10.58 -0.66 -6.25
N ALA A 93 10.47 -1.95 -5.93
CA ALA A 93 9.68 -2.90 -6.71
C ALA A 93 8.20 -2.50 -6.76
N GLU A 94 7.73 -1.81 -5.73
CA GLU A 94 6.37 -1.31 -5.59
C GLU A 94 6.02 -0.23 -6.63
N TRP A 95 7.03 0.40 -7.22
CA TRP A 95 6.85 1.45 -8.23
C TRP A 95 6.81 0.91 -9.66
N GLN A 96 7.12 -0.37 -9.86
CA GLN A 96 7.13 -0.96 -11.19
C GLN A 96 5.71 -0.92 -11.77
N GLY A 97 5.59 -0.30 -12.94
CA GLY A 97 4.32 -0.24 -13.66
C GLY A 97 3.97 -1.60 -14.29
N SER A 98 2.69 -1.79 -14.60
CA SER A 98 2.27 -2.89 -15.47
C SER A 98 2.37 -2.49 -16.94
N GLY A 99 2.92 -3.37 -17.79
CA GLY A 99 2.95 -3.20 -19.24
C GLY A 99 4.02 -2.23 -19.74
N LEU A 100 3.63 -1.28 -20.60
CA LEU A 100 4.52 -0.33 -21.32
C LEU A 100 5.02 0.85 -20.46
N ARG A 101 4.64 0.91 -19.16
CA ARG A 101 4.99 2.01 -18.26
C ARG A 101 6.08 1.56 -17.30
N ALA A 102 7.13 2.37 -17.20
CA ALA A 102 8.26 2.02 -16.37
C ALA A 102 8.02 2.33 -14.87
N ILE A 103 7.27 3.40 -14.55
CA ILE A 103 6.93 3.79 -13.17
C ILE A 103 5.41 4.03 -13.05
N ASP A 104 4.73 3.30 -12.17
CA ASP A 104 3.32 3.61 -11.88
C ASP A 104 3.19 4.88 -11.03
N LEU A 105 2.42 5.84 -11.54
CA LEU A 105 2.22 7.14 -10.90
C LEU A 105 1.51 7.02 -9.55
N SER A 106 0.54 6.11 -9.40
CA SER A 106 -0.20 5.95 -8.13
C SER A 106 0.72 5.39 -7.04
N SER A 107 1.46 4.33 -7.36
CA SER A 107 2.46 3.75 -6.47
C SER A 107 3.58 4.73 -6.11
N PHE A 108 4.04 5.53 -7.09
CA PHE A 108 5.03 6.58 -6.83
C PHE A 108 4.52 7.61 -5.82
N ILE A 109 3.31 8.14 -6.02
CA ILE A 109 2.69 9.11 -5.11
C ILE A 109 2.54 8.50 -3.71
N GLN A 110 2.05 7.27 -3.60
CA GLN A 110 1.91 6.57 -2.33
C GLN A 110 3.28 6.29 -1.66
N GLY A 111 4.33 6.07 -2.44
CA GLY A 111 5.69 5.92 -1.93
C GLY A 111 6.30 7.21 -1.41
N VAL A 112 5.97 8.35 -2.04
CA VAL A 112 6.52 9.67 -1.69
C VAL A 112 5.73 10.36 -0.59
N LEU A 113 4.39 10.26 -0.61
CA LEU A 113 3.48 10.89 0.34
C LEU A 113 2.91 9.87 1.33
N PRO A 114 3.55 9.67 2.50
CA PRO A 114 3.01 8.76 3.52
C PRO A 114 1.66 9.28 4.02
N PHE A 115 0.77 8.33 4.35
CA PHE A 115 -0.57 8.58 4.90
C PHE A 115 -1.51 9.43 4.03
N LEU A 116 -1.21 9.61 2.74
CA LEU A 116 -2.15 10.20 1.79
C LEU A 116 -3.39 9.32 1.63
N GLN A 117 -4.56 9.88 1.92
CA GLN A 117 -5.84 9.21 1.77
C GLN A 117 -6.51 9.64 0.46
N THR A 118 -6.58 8.72 -0.51
CA THR A 118 -7.21 8.98 -1.82
C THR A 118 -8.70 8.62 -1.86
N GLY A 119 -9.22 8.02 -0.78
CA GLY A 119 -10.63 7.68 -0.61
C GLY A 119 -11.48 8.85 -0.12
N GLU A 120 -10.90 9.76 0.67
CA GLU A 120 -11.57 10.98 1.15
C GLU A 120 -11.35 12.11 0.14
N ARG A 121 -12.29 12.22 -0.81
CA ARG A 121 -12.22 13.18 -1.91
C ARG A 121 -13.07 14.40 -1.60
N GLY A 122 -12.48 15.58 -1.79
CA GLY A 122 -13.18 16.85 -1.71
C GLY A 122 -13.91 17.20 -3.02
N GLU A 123 -14.22 18.48 -3.14
CA GLU A 123 -14.87 19.03 -4.34
C GLU A 123 -14.02 18.82 -5.60
N THR A 124 -14.71 18.60 -6.72
CA THR A 124 -14.10 18.51 -8.05
C THR A 124 -14.58 19.67 -8.91
N ALA A 125 -13.66 20.52 -9.35
CA ALA A 125 -13.96 21.72 -10.11
C ALA A 125 -13.01 21.90 -11.30
N PRO A 126 -13.45 22.51 -12.41
CA PRO A 126 -12.57 22.88 -13.50
C PRO A 126 -11.65 24.04 -13.07
N ALA A 127 -10.35 23.87 -13.24
CA ALA A 127 -9.37 24.89 -12.88
C ALA A 127 -8.07 24.76 -13.69
N ARG A 128 -7.21 25.76 -13.61
CA ARG A 128 -5.86 25.71 -14.17
C ARG A 128 -4.83 25.37 -13.11
N LEU A 129 -4.01 24.37 -13.41
CA LEU A 129 -2.89 23.93 -12.58
C LEU A 129 -1.57 24.44 -13.17
N PRO A 130 -0.67 25.00 -12.35
CA PRO A 130 0.69 25.33 -12.79
C PRO A 130 1.47 24.07 -13.17
N VAL A 131 1.92 23.96 -14.42
CA VAL A 131 2.51 22.71 -14.97
C VAL A 131 3.74 22.24 -14.17
N ARG A 132 4.45 23.18 -13.55
CA ARG A 132 5.62 22.91 -12.69
C ARG A 132 5.27 22.22 -11.36
N HIS A 133 3.99 22.14 -11.01
CA HIS A 133 3.47 21.51 -9.80
C HIS A 133 2.61 20.26 -10.08
N VAL A 134 2.57 19.83 -11.34
CA VAL A 134 1.79 18.67 -11.78
C VAL A 134 2.71 17.53 -12.19
N LEU A 135 2.56 16.39 -11.51
CA LEU A 135 3.19 15.13 -11.89
C LEU A 135 2.41 14.45 -13.02
N GLY A 136 3.16 13.95 -13.98
CA GLY A 136 2.65 13.19 -15.12
C GLY A 136 3.39 11.86 -15.30
N ASP A 137 3.24 11.34 -16.50
CA ASP A 137 3.95 10.18 -17.03
C ASP A 137 4.65 10.59 -18.33
N ASP A 138 5.96 10.83 -18.20
CA ASP A 138 6.81 11.32 -19.27
C ASP A 138 7.46 10.17 -20.06
N SER A 139 7.06 8.91 -19.81
CA SER A 139 7.69 7.73 -20.42
C SER A 139 7.06 7.30 -21.75
N ARG A 140 5.87 7.82 -22.10
CA ARG A 140 5.06 7.29 -23.21
C ARG A 140 5.34 7.96 -24.55
N TRP A 141 5.38 9.29 -24.59
CA TRP A 141 5.63 10.10 -25.78
C TRP A 141 6.01 11.53 -25.35
N GLY A 142 6.72 12.24 -26.21
CA GLY A 142 7.17 13.61 -26.00
C GLY A 142 7.05 14.48 -27.25
N VAL A 143 7.73 15.64 -27.22
CA VAL A 143 7.69 16.63 -28.32
C VAL A 143 8.20 16.04 -29.64
N GLN A 144 9.22 15.19 -29.58
CA GLN A 144 9.82 14.52 -30.73
C GLN A 144 8.88 13.57 -31.47
N ASP A 145 7.81 13.10 -30.80
CA ASP A 145 6.87 12.13 -31.36
C ASP A 145 5.66 12.81 -32.03
N VAL A 146 5.62 14.14 -32.04
CA VAL A 146 4.46 14.94 -32.49
C VAL A 146 4.85 15.77 -33.71
N ALA A 147 4.13 15.61 -34.82
CA ALA A 147 4.37 16.34 -36.06
C ALA A 147 4.15 17.86 -35.93
N GLU A 148 3.11 18.27 -35.20
CA GLU A 148 2.78 19.68 -34.94
C GLU A 148 2.70 19.98 -33.44
N PRO A 149 3.85 20.14 -32.74
CA PRO A 149 3.85 20.28 -31.29
C PRO A 149 3.12 21.53 -30.78
N LYS A 150 3.18 22.65 -31.53
CA LYS A 150 2.53 23.91 -31.15
C LYS A 150 1.00 23.80 -31.22
N SER A 151 0.46 23.24 -32.30
CA SER A 151 -0.98 22.99 -32.48
C SER A 151 -1.51 22.09 -31.36
N LEU A 152 -0.78 21.01 -31.07
CA LEU A 152 -1.15 20.10 -29.98
C LEU A 152 -1.05 20.77 -28.61
N ALA A 153 -0.03 21.59 -28.35
CA ALA A 153 0.11 22.32 -27.09
C ALA A 153 -1.05 23.28 -26.86
N TRP A 154 -1.46 24.02 -27.89
CA TRP A 154 -2.62 24.90 -27.83
C TRP A 154 -3.90 24.11 -27.52
N TYR A 155 -4.11 22.98 -28.21
CA TYR A 155 -5.26 22.10 -27.98
C TYR A 155 -5.29 21.53 -26.55
N LEU A 156 -4.17 20.99 -26.07
CA LEU A 156 -4.06 20.36 -24.75
C LEU A 156 -4.09 21.38 -23.60
N ALA A 157 -3.72 22.64 -23.84
CA ALA A 157 -3.81 23.72 -22.86
C ALA A 157 -5.19 24.38 -22.80
N SER A 158 -6.12 24.05 -23.71
CA SER A 158 -7.45 24.66 -23.79
C SER A 158 -8.31 24.38 -22.55
N ASP A 159 -9.13 25.36 -22.16
CA ASP A 159 -10.03 25.23 -21.00
C ASP A 159 -11.07 24.13 -21.17
N GLU A 160 -11.41 23.76 -22.42
CA GLU A 160 -12.30 22.65 -22.74
C GLU A 160 -11.80 21.31 -22.20
N ARG A 161 -10.49 21.18 -21.96
CA ARG A 161 -9.91 19.98 -21.37
C ARG A 161 -10.37 19.75 -19.93
N ALA A 162 -10.90 20.78 -19.25
CA ALA A 162 -11.47 20.66 -17.91
C ALA A 162 -12.99 20.41 -17.90
N SER A 163 -13.63 20.31 -19.06
CA SER A 163 -15.09 20.07 -19.16
C SER A 163 -15.43 18.61 -18.90
N ALA A 164 -16.42 18.37 -18.04
CA ALA A 164 -16.95 17.02 -17.82
C ALA A 164 -17.52 16.44 -19.12
N GLY A 165 -17.21 15.17 -19.41
CA GLY A 165 -17.72 14.48 -20.60
C GLY A 165 -17.04 14.88 -21.92
N SER A 166 -15.99 15.71 -21.89
CA SER A 166 -15.14 15.95 -23.06
C SER A 166 -14.45 14.65 -23.50
N LYS A 167 -14.33 14.43 -24.82
CA LYS A 167 -13.69 13.25 -25.41
C LYS A 167 -12.22 13.09 -24.99
N ASP A 168 -11.57 14.19 -24.65
CA ASP A 168 -10.16 14.22 -24.23
C ASP A 168 -10.04 15.08 -22.98
N VAL A 169 -10.72 14.67 -21.91
CA VAL A 169 -10.70 15.34 -20.60
C VAL A 169 -9.35 15.18 -19.90
N ALA A 170 -8.93 16.21 -19.16
CA ALA A 170 -7.85 16.14 -18.19
C ALA A 170 -8.45 16.09 -16.79
N GLU A 171 -8.04 15.09 -16.01
CA GLU A 171 -8.42 14.97 -14.61
C GLU A 171 -7.17 14.90 -13.74
N ALA A 172 -7.16 15.64 -12.64
CA ALA A 172 -6.03 15.71 -11.73
C ALA A 172 -6.52 15.65 -10.29
N TRP A 173 -5.69 15.06 -9.43
CA TRP A 173 -5.85 15.16 -7.98
C TRP A 173 -4.84 16.17 -7.44
N LEU A 174 -5.27 17.02 -6.52
CA LEU A 174 -4.45 18.06 -5.91
C LEU A 174 -4.46 17.91 -4.39
N VAL A 175 -3.27 17.79 -3.80
CA VAL A 175 -3.09 17.98 -2.37
C VAL A 175 -2.88 19.48 -2.12
N GLY A 176 -3.97 20.16 -1.76
CA GLY A 176 -3.97 21.62 -1.59
C GLY A 176 -2.93 22.11 -0.59
N ALA A 177 -2.76 21.40 0.53
CA ALA A 177 -1.79 21.73 1.57
C ALA A 177 -0.33 21.69 1.08
N LEU A 178 -0.03 20.88 0.06
CA LEU A 178 1.30 20.75 -0.52
C LEU A 178 1.49 21.60 -1.79
N GLY A 179 0.39 21.96 -2.46
CA GLY A 179 0.46 22.53 -3.81
C GLY A 179 0.99 21.54 -4.84
N LEU A 180 0.80 20.23 -4.60
CA LEU A 180 1.26 19.16 -5.49
C LEU A 180 0.05 18.45 -6.11
N ALA A 181 0.03 18.37 -7.44
CA ALA A 181 -1.00 17.67 -8.19
C ALA A 181 -0.41 16.54 -9.04
N TRP A 182 -1.27 15.60 -9.45
CA TRP A 182 -0.92 14.57 -10.42
C TRP A 182 -2.12 14.20 -11.29
N MET A 183 -1.84 13.84 -12.54
CA MET A 183 -2.87 13.51 -13.51
C MET A 183 -3.43 12.09 -13.27
N GLN A 184 -4.74 11.97 -13.30
CA GLN A 184 -5.45 10.70 -13.43
C GLN A 184 -5.65 10.35 -14.90
N GLU A 185 -6.20 11.32 -15.67
CA GLU A 185 -6.38 11.26 -17.12
C GLU A 185 -5.50 12.32 -17.81
N GLY A 186 -5.00 12.02 -19.01
CA GLY A 186 -4.07 12.93 -19.71
C GLY A 186 -2.67 12.96 -19.10
N ARG A 187 -2.15 11.81 -18.62
CA ARG A 187 -0.89 11.73 -17.84
C ARG A 187 0.36 12.28 -18.54
N SER A 188 0.44 12.23 -19.87
CA SER A 188 1.59 12.77 -20.61
C SER A 188 1.50 14.28 -20.87
N ARG A 189 0.35 14.92 -20.58
CA ARG A 189 0.15 16.35 -20.84
C ARG A 189 1.09 17.25 -20.05
N PRO A 190 1.35 17.04 -18.74
CA PRO A 190 2.22 17.93 -17.98
C PRO A 190 3.65 17.97 -18.53
N GLY A 191 4.23 16.80 -18.87
CA GLY A 191 5.57 16.73 -19.46
C GLY A 191 5.66 17.43 -20.81
N PHE A 192 4.70 17.13 -21.70
CA PHE A 192 4.64 17.76 -23.02
C PHE A 192 4.44 19.27 -22.95
N LEU A 193 3.48 19.74 -22.15
CA LEU A 193 3.19 21.17 -22.00
C LEU A 193 4.38 21.92 -21.36
N ARG A 194 5.12 21.28 -20.44
CA ARG A 194 6.35 21.86 -19.87
C ARG A 194 7.45 22.00 -20.92
N ALA A 195 7.60 21.01 -21.80
CA ALA A 195 8.58 21.06 -22.89
C ALA A 195 8.19 22.09 -23.98
N MET A 196 6.93 22.48 -24.03
CA MET A 196 6.38 23.53 -24.90
C MET A 196 6.26 24.89 -24.19
N ASP A 197 6.96 25.08 -23.06
CA ASP A 197 7.01 26.31 -22.27
C ASP A 197 5.63 26.86 -21.86
N GLN A 198 4.65 25.98 -21.62
CA GLN A 198 3.35 26.37 -21.08
C GLN A 198 3.39 26.45 -19.55
N ASP A 199 2.89 27.55 -19.00
CA ASP A 199 2.91 27.78 -17.55
C ASP A 199 1.80 27.03 -16.81
N SER A 200 0.67 26.77 -17.46
CA SER A 200 -0.51 26.16 -16.84
C SER A 200 -1.23 25.20 -17.77
N LEU A 201 -1.96 24.24 -17.19
CA LEU A 201 -2.84 23.31 -17.90
C LEU A 201 -4.23 23.32 -17.29
N ALA A 202 -5.27 23.18 -18.11
CA ALA A 202 -6.65 23.07 -17.64
C ALA A 202 -6.99 21.61 -17.31
N ALA A 203 -7.58 21.39 -16.14
CA ALA A 203 -8.03 20.07 -15.70
C ALA A 203 -9.25 20.16 -14.79
N ARG A 204 -9.97 19.04 -14.67
CA ARG A 204 -10.89 18.79 -13.56
C ARG A 204 -10.06 18.40 -12.35
N VAL A 205 -10.08 19.25 -11.33
CA VAL A 205 -9.23 19.09 -10.16
C VAL A 205 -10.07 18.62 -8.99
N THR A 206 -9.77 17.42 -8.48
CA THR A 206 -10.32 16.91 -7.22
C THR A 206 -9.36 17.25 -6.09
N MET A 207 -9.86 17.95 -5.07
CA MET A 207 -9.08 18.29 -3.89
C MET A 207 -8.93 17.08 -2.96
N LEU A 208 -7.72 16.86 -2.47
CA LEU A 208 -7.41 15.82 -1.49
C LEU A 208 -6.91 16.43 -0.19
N GLY A 209 -7.35 15.83 0.92
CA GLY A 209 -6.82 16.12 2.25
C GLY A 209 -5.41 15.55 2.43
N TYR A 210 -4.63 16.18 3.31
CA TYR A 210 -3.34 15.65 3.73
C TYR A 210 -3.12 15.93 5.22
N PRO A 211 -2.46 15.03 5.96
CA PRO A 211 -2.21 15.24 7.38
C PRO A 211 -1.49 16.57 7.65
N PRO A 212 -1.82 17.26 8.75
CA PRO A 212 -1.09 18.46 9.15
C PRO A 212 0.35 18.08 9.52
N PRO A 213 1.33 18.98 9.28
CA PRO A 213 2.74 18.65 9.47
C PRO A 213 3.09 18.30 10.92
N GLY A 214 2.40 18.89 11.90
CA GLY A 214 2.60 18.60 13.33
C GLY A 214 2.15 17.22 13.79
N GLU A 215 1.34 16.51 12.99
CA GLU A 215 0.93 15.13 13.29
C GLU A 215 1.85 14.08 12.65
N LEU A 216 2.75 14.50 11.76
CA LEU A 216 3.75 13.66 11.12
C LEU A 216 5.09 13.82 11.84
N ALA A 217 5.76 12.71 12.10
CA ALA A 217 7.11 12.70 12.65
C ALA A 217 7.99 11.75 11.85
N LEU A 218 9.23 12.17 11.58
CA LEU A 218 10.22 11.38 10.86
C LEU A 218 11.26 10.85 11.83
N TYR A 219 11.59 9.57 11.72
CA TYR A 219 12.61 8.93 12.54
C TYR A 219 13.61 8.18 11.68
N SER A 220 14.89 8.39 11.95
CA SER A 220 15.99 7.60 11.41
C SER A 220 16.24 6.40 12.31
N VAL A 221 16.25 5.21 11.72
CA VAL A 221 16.43 3.94 12.44
C VAL A 221 17.37 3.02 11.68
N THR A 222 17.95 2.07 12.39
CA THR A 222 18.68 0.94 11.78
C THR A 222 17.92 -0.33 12.10
N ALA A 223 17.23 -0.89 11.10
CA ALA A 223 16.42 -2.09 11.25
C ALA A 223 17.08 -3.23 10.46
N HIS A 224 17.34 -4.37 11.13
CA HIS A 224 18.07 -5.51 10.57
C HIS A 224 19.41 -5.12 9.89
N GLY A 225 20.14 -4.18 10.50
CA GLY A 225 21.43 -3.69 9.99
C GLY A 225 21.35 -2.72 8.80
N GLN A 226 20.15 -2.35 8.35
CA GLN A 226 19.95 -1.41 7.24
C GLN A 226 19.39 -0.08 7.74
N PRO A 227 19.96 1.07 7.30
CA PRO A 227 19.40 2.38 7.63
C PRO A 227 18.05 2.58 6.93
N GLN A 228 17.05 3.00 7.68
CA GLN A 228 15.71 3.30 7.19
C GLN A 228 15.20 4.61 7.77
N ILE A 229 14.24 5.24 7.09
CA ILE A 229 13.48 6.35 7.64
C ILE A 229 12.02 5.95 7.75
N TRP A 230 11.46 6.09 8.94
CA TRP A 230 10.08 5.79 9.25
C TRP A 230 9.30 7.07 9.48
N CYS A 231 8.08 7.12 8.95
CA CYS A 231 7.13 8.20 9.21
C CYS A 231 6.06 7.70 10.16
N VAL A 232 5.82 8.45 11.23
CA VAL A 232 4.78 8.18 12.23
C VAL A 232 3.72 9.25 12.15
N TYR A 233 2.46 8.83 12.09
CA TYR A 233 1.28 9.68 12.11
C TYR A 233 0.52 9.53 13.44
N GLY A 234 0.23 10.66 14.08
CA GLY A 234 -0.55 10.73 15.32
C GLY A 234 0.06 9.93 16.48
N ARG A 235 1.39 9.78 16.51
CA ARG A 235 2.15 8.94 17.48
C ARG A 235 1.70 7.47 17.55
N ARG A 236 1.00 6.98 16.52
CA ARG A 236 0.35 5.67 16.54
C ARG A 236 0.62 4.87 15.27
N LYS A 237 0.31 5.42 14.11
CA LYS A 237 0.46 4.71 12.84
C LYS A 237 1.87 4.94 12.31
N LEU A 238 2.52 3.88 11.83
CA LEU A 238 3.86 3.93 11.28
C LEU A 238 3.88 3.39 9.86
N ARG A 239 4.66 4.05 9.00
CA ARG A 239 4.94 3.62 7.64
C ARG A 239 6.42 3.83 7.32
N PRO A 240 7.16 2.82 6.83
CA PRO A 240 8.50 3.02 6.31
C PRO A 240 8.44 3.83 5.00
N LEU A 241 9.37 4.77 4.82
CA LEU A 241 9.47 5.53 3.58
C LEU A 241 10.23 4.73 2.52
N LEU A 242 9.60 4.50 1.37
CA LEU A 242 10.20 3.76 0.25
C LEU A 242 11.34 4.55 -0.41
N ALA A 243 11.14 5.87 -0.56
CA ALA A 243 12.12 6.76 -1.16
C ALA A 243 12.38 7.98 -0.27
N PRO A 244 13.13 7.81 0.84
CA PRO A 244 13.41 8.90 1.77
C PRO A 244 14.09 10.10 1.09
N TRP A 245 14.87 9.87 0.03
CA TRP A 245 15.55 10.91 -0.74
C TRP A 245 14.60 11.84 -1.52
N LEU A 246 13.34 11.46 -1.72
CA LEU A 246 12.28 12.29 -2.29
C LEU A 246 11.30 12.78 -1.22
N SER A 247 10.87 11.89 -0.32
CA SER A 247 9.89 12.20 0.72
C SER A 247 10.42 13.18 1.76
N VAL A 248 11.64 12.99 2.27
CA VAL A 248 12.16 13.82 3.39
C VAL A 248 12.30 15.28 2.98
N PRO A 249 12.94 15.64 1.84
CA PRO A 249 13.02 17.05 1.42
C PRO A 249 11.65 17.71 1.27
N LEU A 250 10.67 16.98 0.71
CA LEU A 250 9.31 17.49 0.53
C LEU A 250 8.59 17.69 1.87
N LEU A 251 8.62 16.69 2.76
CA LEU A 251 7.96 16.74 4.06
C LEU A 251 8.59 17.81 4.96
N THR A 252 9.91 17.95 4.92
CA THR A 252 10.60 19.01 5.66
C THR A 252 10.22 20.40 5.13
N ALA A 253 10.13 20.58 3.80
CA ALA A 253 9.66 21.83 3.22
C ALA A 253 8.18 22.14 3.55
N TYR A 254 7.36 21.10 3.72
CA TYR A 254 5.97 21.20 4.19
C TYR A 254 5.87 21.61 5.67
N GLY A 255 6.95 21.44 6.45
CA GLY A 255 7.01 21.82 7.87
C GLY A 255 7.11 20.64 8.84
N VAL A 256 7.29 19.41 8.34
CA VAL A 256 7.59 18.25 9.19
C VAL A 256 9.02 18.37 9.70
N ALA A 257 9.23 18.10 11.00
CA ALA A 257 10.56 18.13 11.58
C ALA A 257 11.51 17.16 10.87
N ALA A 258 12.79 17.54 10.80
CA ALA A 258 13.84 16.68 10.23
C ALA A 258 13.89 15.32 10.97
N PRO A 259 14.35 14.24 10.30
CA PRO A 259 14.42 12.92 10.91
C PRO A 259 15.19 12.92 12.24
N ALA A 260 14.51 12.49 13.31
CA ALA A 260 15.07 12.37 14.65
C ALA A 260 15.46 10.93 14.98
N ALA A 261 16.17 10.71 16.08
CA ALA A 261 16.42 9.36 16.59
C ALA A 261 15.12 8.69 17.08
N TRP A 262 15.05 7.37 16.99
CA TRP A 262 13.91 6.60 17.49
C TRP A 262 13.69 6.84 19.00
N PRO A 263 12.50 7.30 19.43
CA PRO A 263 12.23 7.58 20.84
C PRO A 263 12.20 6.33 21.70
N ALA A 264 12.78 6.40 22.91
CA ALA A 264 12.71 5.32 23.90
C ALA A 264 11.28 5.03 24.40
N SER A 265 10.34 5.98 24.22
CA SER A 265 8.92 5.79 24.55
C SER A 265 8.17 4.90 23.56
N PHE A 266 8.74 4.64 22.38
CA PHE A 266 8.16 3.76 21.38
C PHE A 266 8.67 2.33 21.52
N PRO A 267 7.98 1.33 20.94
CA PRO A 267 8.43 -0.05 20.98
C PRO A 267 9.85 -0.19 20.40
N PRO A 268 10.61 -1.22 20.82
CA PRO A 268 11.93 -1.51 20.27
C PRO A 268 11.90 -1.61 18.74
N VAL A 269 12.95 -1.09 18.09
CA VAL A 269 13.06 -1.03 16.62
C VAL A 269 12.89 -2.42 16.00
N ASP A 270 13.51 -3.45 16.57
CA ASP A 270 13.45 -4.82 16.04
C ASP A 270 12.01 -5.37 16.04
N ALA A 271 11.26 -5.17 17.13
CA ALA A 271 9.87 -5.62 17.21
C ALA A 271 8.95 -4.90 16.20
N VAL A 272 9.22 -3.62 15.93
CA VAL A 272 8.51 -2.86 14.90
C VAL A 272 8.91 -3.34 13.51
N ALA A 273 10.19 -3.61 13.28
CA ALA A 273 10.70 -4.12 12.01
C ALA A 273 10.10 -5.49 11.67
N ASP A 274 9.99 -6.39 12.66
CA ASP A 274 9.32 -7.67 12.53
C ASP A 274 7.83 -7.50 12.20
N ALA A 275 7.15 -6.53 12.83
CA ALA A 275 5.75 -6.23 12.54
C ALA A 275 5.57 -5.66 11.12
N ILE A 276 6.49 -4.82 10.65
CA ILE A 276 6.52 -4.31 9.27
C ILE A 276 6.70 -5.47 8.29
N ALA A 277 7.66 -6.37 8.55
CA ALA A 277 7.94 -7.53 7.72
C ALA A 277 6.72 -8.47 7.65
N ALA A 278 6.05 -8.70 8.78
CA ALA A 278 4.82 -9.49 8.83
C ALA A 278 3.62 -8.82 8.12
N ALA A 279 3.59 -7.48 8.05
CA ALA A 279 2.55 -6.71 7.39
C ALA A 279 2.73 -6.54 5.87
N ARG A 280 3.85 -7.01 5.30
CA ARG A 280 4.13 -6.92 3.86
C ARG A 280 3.22 -7.74 2.92
N PRO A 281 2.51 -8.82 3.28
CA PRO A 281 1.77 -9.57 2.26
C PRO A 281 0.54 -8.78 1.79
N GLY A 282 0.61 -8.23 0.57
CA GLY A 282 -0.53 -7.71 -0.19
C GLY A 282 -0.76 -6.19 -0.17
N LYS A 283 0.03 -5.40 0.58
CA LYS A 283 -0.07 -3.92 0.56
C LYS A 283 1.13 -3.28 -0.13
N LEU A 284 0.88 -2.32 -1.02
CA LEU A 284 1.90 -1.51 -1.71
C LEU A 284 2.89 -0.86 -0.73
N VAL A 285 2.46 -0.46 0.47
CA VAL A 285 3.37 -0.12 1.57
C VAL A 285 2.75 -0.56 2.90
N PRO A 286 3.49 -1.30 3.75
CA PRO A 286 2.97 -1.76 5.03
C PRO A 286 2.72 -0.59 5.98
N GLU A 287 1.54 -0.58 6.60
CA GLU A 287 1.19 0.32 7.71
C GLU A 287 1.08 -0.51 8.99
N VAL A 288 1.77 -0.07 10.04
CA VAL A 288 1.80 -0.74 11.35
C VAL A 288 1.22 0.19 12.41
N ASP A 289 0.39 -0.35 13.29
CA ASP A 289 -0.12 0.37 14.47
C ASP A 289 0.80 0.06 15.67
N LEU A 290 1.53 1.07 16.14
CA LEU A 290 2.46 0.95 17.27
C LEU A 290 1.77 0.45 18.54
N ALA A 291 0.51 0.82 18.77
CA ALA A 291 -0.23 0.35 19.95
C ALA A 291 -0.48 -1.17 19.89
N LYS A 292 -0.69 -1.71 18.69
CA LYS A 292 -0.82 -3.16 18.49
C LYS A 292 0.51 -3.88 18.71
N VAL A 293 1.63 -3.27 18.32
CA VAL A 293 2.97 -3.82 18.60
C VAL A 293 3.23 -3.86 20.10
N VAL A 294 2.90 -2.79 20.85
CA VAL A 294 3.00 -2.78 22.33
C VAL A 294 2.14 -3.90 22.93
N ALA A 295 0.89 -4.02 22.50
CA ALA A 295 -0.02 -5.05 23.00
C ALA A 295 0.52 -6.46 22.75
N LYS A 296 1.07 -6.71 21.56
CA LYS A 296 1.69 -7.99 21.21
C LYS A 296 2.92 -8.29 22.07
N ILE A 297 3.81 -7.33 22.29
CA ILE A 297 4.97 -7.50 23.18
C ILE A 297 4.52 -7.83 24.61
N ALA A 298 3.47 -7.16 25.10
CA ALA A 298 2.93 -7.43 26.43
C ALA A 298 2.32 -8.85 26.52
N GLU A 299 1.63 -9.31 25.48
CA GLU A 299 1.09 -10.66 25.38
C GLU A 299 2.21 -11.72 25.34
N ASP A 300 3.23 -11.51 24.51
CA ASP A 300 4.40 -12.41 24.42
C ASP A 300 5.14 -12.51 25.77
N THR A 301 5.31 -11.37 26.45
CA THR A 301 5.92 -11.32 27.79
C THR A 301 5.06 -12.04 28.84
N ALA A 302 3.74 -11.85 28.80
CA ALA A 302 2.81 -12.54 29.69
C ALA A 302 2.72 -14.05 29.40
N GLY A 303 2.91 -14.45 28.13
CA GLY A 303 3.00 -15.84 27.69
C GLY A 303 4.28 -16.54 28.14
N ASP A 304 5.38 -15.78 28.28
CA ASP A 304 6.67 -16.27 28.78
C ASP A 304 6.77 -16.30 30.31
N ALA A 305 5.81 -15.71 31.03
CA ALA A 305 5.74 -15.80 32.48
C ALA A 305 5.54 -17.27 32.93
N TRP A 306 6.42 -17.72 33.83
CA TRP A 306 6.32 -19.03 34.45
C TRP A 306 5.20 -19.01 35.49
N GLN A 307 4.21 -19.88 35.32
CA GLN A 307 3.14 -20.06 36.31
C GLN A 307 3.26 -21.45 36.95
N PRO A 308 3.01 -21.56 38.27
CA PRO A 308 2.88 -22.85 38.94
C PRO A 308 1.54 -23.46 38.53
N VAL A 309 1.58 -24.63 37.88
CA VAL A 309 0.43 -25.29 37.28
C VAL A 309 0.27 -26.66 37.90
N SER A 310 -0.96 -27.04 38.24
CA SER A 310 -1.26 -28.40 38.68
C SER A 310 -1.29 -29.34 37.49
N LEU A 311 -0.91 -30.59 37.70
CA LEU A 311 -0.89 -31.60 36.62
C LEU A 311 -2.25 -31.74 35.91
N LEU A 312 -3.34 -31.46 36.62
CA LEU A 312 -4.72 -31.49 36.12
C LEU A 312 -5.07 -30.33 35.15
N GLN A 313 -4.28 -29.26 35.14
CA GLN A 313 -4.50 -28.08 34.28
C GLN A 313 -3.74 -28.16 32.94
N LEU A 314 -2.89 -29.17 32.76
CA LEU A 314 -2.19 -29.42 31.49
C LEU A 314 -3.12 -30.14 30.51
N ASN A 315 -3.69 -29.40 29.55
CA ASN A 315 -4.62 -29.96 28.55
C ASN A 315 -3.98 -31.04 27.64
N THR A 316 -2.65 -31.10 27.60
CA THR A 316 -1.86 -32.10 26.86
C THR A 316 -1.53 -33.35 27.67
N TRP A 317 -1.80 -33.36 28.97
CA TRP A 317 -1.57 -34.52 29.82
C TRP A 317 -2.82 -35.40 29.80
N SER A 318 -2.71 -36.57 29.17
CA SER A 318 -3.69 -37.65 29.33
C SER A 318 -3.18 -38.62 30.40
N PRO A 319 -3.52 -38.41 31.68
CA PRO A 319 -3.16 -39.39 32.70
C PRO A 319 -3.78 -40.73 32.32
N ARG A 320 -2.97 -41.79 32.37
CA ARG A 320 -3.47 -43.17 32.28
C ARG A 320 -4.25 -43.47 33.55
N TRP A 321 -5.49 -43.02 33.61
CA TRP A 321 -6.37 -43.11 34.77
C TRP A 321 -6.47 -44.54 35.31
N THR A 322 -6.43 -45.55 34.42
CA THR A 322 -6.41 -46.96 34.81
C THR A 322 -5.17 -47.35 35.60
N PHE A 323 -3.99 -46.86 35.21
CA PHE A 323 -2.75 -47.07 35.96
C PHE A 323 -2.78 -46.30 37.27
N PHE A 324 -3.21 -45.03 37.24
CA PHE A 324 -3.22 -44.19 38.44
C PHE A 324 -4.20 -44.69 39.50
N LEU A 325 -5.44 -44.99 39.10
CA LEU A 325 -6.44 -45.62 39.97
C LEU A 325 -5.98 -47.01 40.41
N GLY A 326 -5.37 -47.79 39.52
CA GLY A 326 -4.83 -49.10 39.87
C GLY A 326 -3.75 -49.04 40.94
N THR A 327 -2.78 -48.12 40.84
CA THR A 327 -1.65 -48.02 41.78
C THR A 327 -2.00 -47.29 43.08
N PHE A 328 -2.75 -46.18 43.01
CA PHE A 328 -3.03 -45.34 44.18
C PHE A 328 -4.34 -45.65 44.89
N VAL A 329 -5.28 -46.34 44.24
CA VAL A 329 -6.55 -46.76 44.85
C VAL A 329 -6.63 -48.29 44.92
N GLY A 330 -6.36 -48.98 43.82
CA GLY A 330 -6.47 -50.43 43.71
C GLY A 330 -5.47 -51.19 44.58
N LEU A 331 -4.18 -50.85 44.49
CA LEU A 331 -3.10 -51.50 45.24
C LEU A 331 -3.24 -51.32 46.76
N PRO A 332 -3.50 -50.11 47.30
CA PRO A 332 -3.76 -49.96 48.73
C PRO A 332 -5.08 -50.62 49.15
N SER A 333 -6.13 -50.60 48.34
CA SER A 333 -7.38 -51.33 48.65
C SER A 333 -7.15 -52.85 48.70
N LEU A 334 -6.36 -53.40 47.77
CA LEU A 334 -5.98 -54.81 47.75
C LEU A 334 -5.15 -55.17 48.98
N LEU A 335 -4.15 -54.36 49.32
CA LEU A 335 -3.35 -54.52 50.55
C LEU A 335 -4.21 -54.44 51.81
N LEU A 336 -5.28 -53.63 51.80
CA LEU A 336 -6.21 -53.50 52.92
C LEU A 336 -7.06 -54.77 53.06
N VAL A 337 -7.58 -55.29 51.95
CA VAL A 337 -8.33 -56.56 51.93
C VAL A 337 -7.44 -57.72 52.39
N THR A 338 -6.19 -57.80 51.93
CA THR A 338 -5.27 -58.86 52.37
C THR A 338 -4.86 -58.71 53.84
N ALA A 339 -4.65 -57.49 54.32
CA ALA A 339 -4.35 -57.23 55.73
C ALA A 339 -5.56 -57.53 56.65
N ALA A 340 -6.78 -57.18 56.23
CA ALA A 340 -8.01 -57.48 56.97
C ALA A 340 -8.29 -58.98 57.07
N LEU A 341 -7.96 -59.74 56.02
CA LEU A 341 -8.07 -61.21 56.02
C LEU A 341 -6.97 -61.89 56.85
N ALA A 342 -5.80 -61.26 57.01
CA ALA A 342 -4.66 -61.83 57.72
C ALA A 342 -4.66 -61.58 59.24
N LEU A 343 -5.40 -60.59 59.74
CA LEU A 343 -5.38 -60.18 61.16
C LEU A 343 -6.81 -60.06 61.72
N PRO A 344 -7.41 -61.16 62.24
CA PRO A 344 -8.73 -61.13 62.83
C PRO A 344 -8.66 -60.58 64.26
N GLY A 345 -8.78 -59.25 64.40
CA GLY A 345 -8.92 -58.60 65.69
C GLY A 345 -8.30 -57.21 65.77
N ALA A 346 -9.17 -56.19 65.74
CA ALA A 346 -8.95 -54.83 66.26
C ALA A 346 -7.84 -53.96 65.61
N VAL A 347 -7.91 -53.72 64.29
CA VAL A 347 -7.31 -52.49 63.69
C VAL A 347 -8.15 -51.98 62.49
N GLU A 348 -9.47 -52.18 62.50
CA GLU A 348 -10.32 -51.81 61.34
C GLU A 348 -10.43 -50.29 61.15
N ALA A 349 -10.49 -49.51 62.22
CA ALA A 349 -10.63 -48.05 62.12
C ALA A 349 -9.33 -47.34 61.67
N ALA A 350 -8.17 -47.77 62.17
CA ALA A 350 -6.90 -47.13 61.86
C ALA A 350 -6.39 -47.46 60.44
N THR A 351 -6.71 -48.65 59.92
CA THR A 351 -6.38 -49.03 58.54
C THR A 351 -7.27 -48.33 57.52
N VAL A 352 -8.57 -48.16 57.81
CA VAL A 352 -9.48 -47.35 56.98
C VAL A 352 -9.10 -45.87 56.99
N ALA A 353 -8.68 -45.33 58.14
CA ALA A 353 -8.19 -43.96 58.23
C ALA A 353 -6.88 -43.74 57.44
N ALA A 354 -5.96 -44.71 57.49
CA ALA A 354 -4.69 -44.64 56.75
C ALA A 354 -4.90 -44.70 55.23
N SER A 355 -5.85 -45.50 54.73
CA SER A 355 -6.13 -45.59 53.29
C SER A 355 -6.89 -44.39 52.76
N LEU A 356 -7.87 -43.86 53.50
CA LEU A 356 -8.52 -42.60 53.17
C LEU A 356 -7.53 -41.43 53.24
N GLY A 357 -6.60 -41.44 54.20
CA GLY A 357 -5.50 -40.48 54.30
C GLY A 357 -4.53 -40.55 53.11
N PHE A 358 -4.18 -41.76 52.64
CA PHE A 358 -3.34 -41.95 51.46
C PHE A 358 -4.03 -41.54 50.17
N ALA A 359 -5.30 -41.92 49.99
CA ALA A 359 -6.08 -41.54 48.82
C ALA A 359 -6.33 -40.02 48.79
N GLY A 360 -6.69 -39.42 49.92
CA GLY A 360 -6.82 -37.98 50.08
C GLY A 360 -5.50 -37.24 49.85
N GLY A 361 -4.39 -37.78 50.37
CA GLY A 361 -3.05 -37.24 50.17
C GLY A 361 -2.57 -37.32 48.72
N ALA A 362 -2.89 -38.38 47.98
CA ALA A 362 -2.56 -38.53 46.57
C ALA A 362 -3.37 -37.56 45.68
N ILE A 363 -4.66 -37.36 45.98
CA ILE A 363 -5.51 -36.38 45.30
C ILE A 363 -5.04 -34.96 45.62
N ALA A 364 -4.71 -34.68 46.89
CA ALA A 364 -4.15 -33.39 47.29
C ALA A 364 -2.80 -33.13 46.60
N ALA A 365 -1.93 -34.14 46.50
CA ALA A 365 -0.67 -34.03 45.76
C ALA A 365 -0.92 -33.71 44.28
N LEU A 366 -1.90 -34.30 43.60
CA LEU A 366 -2.21 -33.95 42.21
C LEU A 366 -2.77 -32.52 42.04
N ALA A 367 -3.45 -32.00 43.06
CA ALA A 367 -3.99 -30.64 43.07
C ALA A 367 -2.92 -29.57 43.40
N VAL A 368 -1.82 -29.96 44.05
CA VAL A 368 -0.69 -29.07 44.32
C VAL A 368 0.04 -28.75 43.01
N PRO A 369 0.45 -27.50 42.78
CA PRO A 369 1.16 -27.12 41.56
C PRO A 369 2.63 -27.56 41.62
N TRP A 370 2.91 -28.78 41.13
CA TRP A 370 4.26 -29.34 41.10
C TRP A 370 5.13 -28.83 39.96
N ILE A 371 4.53 -28.29 38.90
CA ILE A 371 5.23 -27.98 37.64
C ILE A 371 5.12 -26.48 37.36
N HIS A 372 6.27 -25.86 37.09
CA HIS A 372 6.31 -24.53 36.51
C HIS A 372 6.32 -24.69 34.99
N ALA A 373 5.36 -24.09 34.31
CA ALA A 373 5.29 -24.09 32.86
C ALA A 373 5.07 -22.66 32.36
N ARG A 374 5.61 -22.35 31.18
CA ARG A 374 5.32 -21.06 30.53
C ARG A 374 3.89 -21.06 30.05
N ARG A 375 3.18 -19.97 30.30
CA ARG A 375 1.76 -19.82 29.99
C ARG A 375 1.41 -20.12 28.53
N LYS A 376 2.29 -19.80 27.58
CA LYS A 376 2.12 -20.11 26.15
C LYS A 376 2.02 -21.60 25.80
N HIS A 377 2.43 -22.49 26.70
CA HIS A 377 2.33 -23.94 26.53
C HIS A 377 1.15 -24.56 27.29
N LEU A 378 0.34 -23.73 27.96
CA LEU A 378 -0.81 -24.14 28.78
C LEU A 378 -2.15 -23.92 28.10
N SER A 379 -2.21 -23.01 27.12
CA SER A 379 -3.40 -22.65 26.35
C SER A 379 -3.66 -23.59 25.19
#